data_AF-A0AAV1CI62-F1
#
_entry.id   AF-A0AAV1CI62-F1
#
_cell.length_a   1.000
_cell.length_b   1.000
_cell.length_c   1.000
_cell.angle_alpha   90.00
_cell.angle_beta   90.00
_cell.angle_gamma   90.00
#
_symmetry.space_group_name_H-M   'P 1'
#
loop_
_entity.id
_entity.type
_entity.pdbx_description
1 polymer ?
#
loop_
_entity_poly.entity_id
_entity_poly.type
_entity_poly.pdbx_seq_one_letter_code
_entity_poly.pdbx_strand_id
1 'polypeptide(L)'
;MAEFCLLLLPLLLIFISPIFTANAAAAFTLVNRCQETIWPAIYTNAGTAELSSTGFALPAGASETIPAAASWGGSIWARTHCTNDSNGANFRCLTGDCGTGTAECSGKNRTPPATLAEFQADPTASFKDFYDVSLVDGFNVPILVASLGGGGNCGTTGCPADLNADCPSELKMTGDGGEVLGCRSPCSVFGKAEYCCNGSYSSPDACKPNNYSEIFKKQCPQAYSYAFDDAASTFSCIGSVYTITFCPPPNASQVTSNLPGDARNVIRPGDRLNSSSKLVSEGGNFTLGFFTVPQTNLSYLGIWYTSDEQRKVWVANPDSPIAVVDSQTQLAMDETGNLILSSGRNSIRNVTDQVVTNNNTLALLLDSGNFILMDSGSRNRTIWQSFDHPTDTLLPGSFTLSLERAQDSGQLVIRRRGVIYWTSGPWNNQGFPSLPLLNASFNRFIDKVNLTSADDGVYFTFETLGSSLSMLALSPEGQIVDVANSGLIVSPYQEFCYGYEGDNGCASSALPSCRSSRNTFQSKSGSFFGDNGNYDENSNVSLSDCMEKCWNDCNCNGFTVSSNGTGCITWTQKKEFRLDESGQTVKKYVLAAEKSPKGKCFYNEF
;
A
#
# COMPACT_ATOMS: atom_id res chain seq x y z
N MET A 1 11.66 55.61 58.06
CA MET A 1 11.12 55.78 56.70
C MET A 1 12.28 55.67 55.74
N ALA A 2 12.07 54.96 54.63
CA ALA A 2 12.97 54.73 53.49
C ALA A 2 14.21 53.87 53.76
N GLU A 3 14.33 52.76 53.01
CA GLU A 3 15.36 52.68 51.97
C GLU A 3 15.00 51.60 50.93
N PHE A 4 15.17 51.99 49.67
CA PHE A 4 14.87 51.28 48.43
C PHE A 4 15.94 50.22 48.14
N CYS A 5 15.54 48.99 47.81
CA CYS A 5 16.44 47.99 47.21
C CYS A 5 15.87 47.53 45.86
N LEU A 6 16.62 47.84 44.80
CA LEU A 6 16.38 47.44 43.41
C LEU A 6 16.57 45.91 43.26
N LEU A 7 15.55 45.22 42.75
CA LEU A 7 15.67 43.85 42.24
C LEU A 7 15.72 43.89 40.70
N LEU A 8 16.82 43.40 40.15
CA LEU A 8 17.04 43.11 38.74
C LEU A 8 16.14 41.96 38.28
N LEU A 9 15.30 42.19 37.26
CA LEU A 9 14.57 41.16 36.51
C LEU A 9 15.51 40.51 35.47
N PRO A 10 15.46 39.18 35.25
CA PRO A 10 16.26 38.54 34.22
C PRO A 10 15.62 38.81 32.84
N LEU A 11 16.45 39.28 31.90
CA LEU A 11 16.09 39.48 30.51
C LEU A 11 15.92 38.10 29.85
N LEU A 12 14.68 37.67 29.65
CA LEU A 12 14.35 36.45 28.89
C LEU A 12 14.60 36.73 27.40
N LEU A 13 15.75 36.31 26.87
CA LEU A 13 16.01 36.26 25.43
C LEU A 13 15.07 35.23 24.81
N ILE A 14 13.93 35.68 24.30
CA ILE A 14 13.07 34.89 23.41
C ILE A 14 13.84 34.73 22.10
N PHE A 15 14.50 33.59 21.92
CA PHE A 15 14.85 33.12 20.59
C PHE A 15 13.54 32.85 19.86
N ILE A 16 13.07 33.82 19.07
CA ILE A 16 12.05 33.58 18.06
C ILE A 16 12.75 32.72 17.00
N SER A 17 12.67 31.41 17.15
CA SER A 17 12.92 30.51 16.04
C SER A 17 11.99 30.92 14.90
N PRO A 18 12.49 31.08 13.67
CA PRO A 18 11.58 31.21 12.55
C PRO A 18 10.72 29.95 12.54
N ILE A 19 9.41 30.13 12.74
CA ILE A 19 8.43 29.10 12.46
C ILE A 19 8.53 28.89 10.95
N PHE A 20 9.37 27.94 10.54
CA PHE A 20 9.27 27.37 9.21
C PHE A 20 7.93 26.66 9.17
N THR A 21 6.90 27.32 8.65
CA THR A 21 5.75 26.61 8.12
C THR A 21 6.30 25.71 7.03
N ALA A 22 6.42 24.41 7.31
CA ALA A 22 6.74 23.43 6.28
C ALA A 22 5.67 23.58 5.19
N ASN A 23 6.07 24.11 4.04
CA ASN A 23 5.19 24.14 2.88
C ASN A 23 4.99 22.68 2.47
N ALA A 24 3.86 22.08 2.85
CA ALA A 24 3.48 20.74 2.41
C ALA A 24 3.59 20.67 0.87
N ALA A 25 4.41 19.74 0.41
CA ALA A 25 4.86 19.54 -0.95
C ALA A 25 3.77 18.83 -1.79
N ALA A 26 3.56 19.24 -3.05
CA ALA A 26 2.98 18.37 -4.08
C ALA A 26 3.81 17.08 -4.20
N ALA A 27 3.29 16.01 -4.80
CA ALA A 27 4.07 14.79 -5.00
C ALA A 27 3.96 14.30 -6.44
N PHE A 28 5.07 13.79 -6.95
CA PHE A 28 5.12 13.08 -8.22
C PHE A 28 5.32 11.60 -7.94
N THR A 29 4.35 10.78 -8.33
CA THR A 29 4.51 9.32 -8.31
C THR A 29 4.96 8.87 -9.69
N LEU A 30 6.16 8.31 -9.78
CA LEU A 30 6.74 7.80 -11.01
C LEU A 30 6.56 6.28 -11.02
N VAL A 31 5.94 5.75 -12.07
CA VAL A 31 5.61 4.32 -12.19
C VAL A 31 6.29 3.75 -13.43
N ASN A 32 7.14 2.73 -13.27
CA ASN A 32 7.77 2.03 -14.38
C ASN A 32 6.95 0.79 -14.77
N ARG A 33 6.24 0.85 -15.91
CA ARG A 33 5.60 -0.32 -16.53
C ARG A 33 6.35 -0.86 -17.75
N CYS A 34 7.55 -0.35 -18.01
CA CYS A 34 8.43 -0.91 -19.02
C CYS A 34 8.93 -2.29 -18.58
N GLN A 35 9.35 -3.11 -19.53
CA GLN A 35 9.84 -4.48 -19.26
C GLN A 35 11.26 -4.50 -18.68
N GLU A 36 11.92 -3.34 -18.62
CA GLU A 36 13.28 -3.17 -18.15
C GLU A 36 13.35 -2.05 -17.10
N THR A 37 14.45 -2.03 -16.35
CA THR A 37 14.77 -0.90 -15.46
C THR A 37 14.92 0.36 -16.29
N ILE A 38 14.28 1.44 -15.85
CA ILE A 38 14.49 2.78 -16.39
C ILE A 38 15.18 3.63 -15.34
N TRP A 39 15.78 4.73 -15.78
CA TRP A 39 16.40 5.69 -14.87
C TRP A 39 15.73 7.05 -15.03
N PRO A 40 14.67 7.35 -14.25
CA PRO A 40 14.08 8.66 -14.26
C PRO A 40 15.12 9.74 -14.01
N ALA A 41 14.94 10.88 -14.65
CA ALA A 41 15.77 12.06 -14.52
C ALA A 41 14.88 13.29 -14.46
N ILE A 42 15.33 14.27 -13.68
CA ILE A 42 14.53 15.42 -13.30
C ILE A 42 15.36 16.68 -13.50
N TYR A 43 14.78 17.61 -14.24
CA TYR A 43 15.32 18.94 -14.43
C TYR A 43 14.37 19.93 -13.77
N THR A 44 14.90 20.75 -12.84
CA THR A 44 14.12 21.79 -12.15
C THR A 44 14.41 23.14 -12.80
N ASN A 45 13.36 23.90 -13.11
CA ASN A 45 13.48 25.22 -13.71
C ASN A 45 14.11 26.22 -12.75
N ALA A 46 14.91 27.14 -13.29
CA ALA A 46 15.54 28.20 -12.51
C ALA A 46 14.49 29.02 -11.73
N GLY A 47 14.76 29.26 -10.45
CA GLY A 47 13.85 30.01 -9.57
C GLY A 47 12.80 29.15 -8.84
N THR A 48 12.82 27.83 -9.03
CA THR A 48 12.00 26.88 -8.25
C THR A 48 12.87 26.00 -7.35
N ALA A 49 12.30 25.47 -6.26
CA ALA A 49 13.04 24.65 -5.30
C ALA A 49 13.36 23.27 -5.90
N GLU A 50 14.62 22.83 -5.82
CA GLU A 50 15.02 21.50 -6.30
C GLU A 50 14.32 20.37 -5.53
N LEU A 51 14.10 19.26 -6.22
CA LEU A 51 13.60 18.03 -5.61
C LEU A 51 14.72 17.28 -4.88
N SER A 52 14.35 16.35 -4.00
CA SER A 52 15.31 15.57 -3.20
C SER A 52 16.23 14.66 -4.01
N SER A 53 15.87 14.34 -5.26
CA SER A 53 16.72 13.62 -6.22
C SER A 53 16.50 14.20 -7.63
N THR A 54 17.54 14.13 -8.45
CA THR A 54 17.54 14.51 -9.87
C THR A 54 17.72 13.32 -10.81
N GLY A 55 17.95 12.12 -10.26
CA GLY A 55 17.89 10.88 -11.04
C GLY A 55 18.28 9.63 -10.24
N PHE A 56 17.57 8.54 -10.51
CA PHE A 56 17.68 7.28 -9.76
C PHE A 56 17.29 6.09 -10.64
N ALA A 57 17.49 4.86 -10.15
CA ALA A 57 17.06 3.64 -10.84
C ALA A 57 15.63 3.29 -10.42
N LEU A 58 14.76 2.99 -11.39
CA LEU A 58 13.38 2.54 -11.15
C LEU A 58 13.17 1.18 -11.84
N PRO A 59 13.23 0.06 -11.10
CA PRO A 59 13.04 -1.29 -11.65
C PRO A 59 11.69 -1.49 -12.34
N ALA A 60 11.61 -2.49 -13.22
CA ALA A 60 10.35 -2.85 -13.89
C ALA A 60 9.26 -3.21 -12.85
N GLY A 61 8.08 -2.61 -12.99
CA GLY A 61 6.94 -2.78 -12.07
C GLY A 61 7.01 -1.97 -10.79
N ALA A 62 8.12 -1.25 -10.53
CA ALA A 62 8.28 -0.43 -9.33
C ALA A 62 7.67 0.97 -9.51
N SER A 63 7.41 1.62 -8.38
CA SER A 63 7.01 3.03 -8.31
C SER A 63 7.79 3.76 -7.23
N GLU A 64 8.09 5.04 -7.46
CA GLU A 64 8.74 5.92 -6.48
C GLU A 64 7.92 7.21 -6.36
N THR A 65 7.80 7.77 -5.15
CA THR A 65 7.09 9.04 -4.94
C THR A 65 8.05 10.11 -4.45
N ILE A 66 8.10 11.24 -5.16
CA ILE A 66 9.02 12.35 -4.90
C ILE A 66 8.21 13.57 -4.42
N PRO A 67 8.48 14.06 -3.20
CA PRO A 67 7.93 15.33 -2.74
C PRO A 67 8.48 16.50 -3.56
N ALA A 68 7.62 17.43 -3.95
CA ALA A 68 7.91 18.63 -4.74
C ALA A 68 7.24 19.88 -4.17
N ALA A 69 7.90 21.04 -4.24
CA ALA A 69 7.26 22.28 -3.82
C ALA A 69 5.98 22.57 -4.63
N ALA A 70 4.98 23.21 -4.02
CA ALA A 70 3.72 23.56 -4.68
C ALA A 70 3.86 24.55 -5.87
N SER A 71 5.05 25.09 -6.07
CA SER A 71 5.40 25.98 -7.19
C SER A 71 6.48 25.36 -8.08
N TRP A 72 6.69 24.04 -8.00
CA TRP A 72 7.72 23.37 -8.77
C TRP A 72 7.38 23.45 -10.26
N GLY A 73 8.40 23.76 -11.05
CA GLY A 73 8.33 23.74 -12.50
C GLY A 73 9.57 23.06 -13.02
N GLY A 74 9.40 22.22 -14.05
CA GLY A 74 10.49 21.41 -14.56
C GLY A 74 9.99 20.30 -15.46
N SER A 75 10.92 19.41 -15.82
CA SER A 75 10.64 18.30 -16.71
C SER A 75 11.16 16.99 -16.09
N ILE A 76 10.37 15.93 -16.28
CA ILE A 76 10.69 14.56 -15.86
C ILE A 76 10.72 13.70 -17.11
N TRP A 77 11.77 12.88 -17.26
CA TRP A 77 11.89 11.92 -18.36
C TRP A 77 12.55 10.63 -17.88
N ALA A 78 12.52 9.59 -18.71
CA ALA A 78 13.23 8.34 -18.45
C ALA A 78 14.47 8.21 -19.34
N ARG A 79 15.56 7.73 -18.75
CA ARG A 79 16.74 7.26 -19.47
C ARG A 79 16.68 5.74 -19.60
N THR A 80 17.05 5.23 -20.77
CA THR A 80 17.03 3.78 -21.06
C THR A 80 18.38 3.30 -21.60
N HIS A 81 18.56 1.98 -21.55
CA HIS A 81 19.79 1.30 -21.95
C HIS A 81 21.02 1.88 -21.25
N CYS A 82 20.90 2.07 -19.93
CA CYS A 82 21.96 2.60 -19.10
C CYS A 82 22.95 1.51 -18.69
N THR A 83 24.19 1.90 -18.39
CA THR A 83 25.18 0.99 -17.82
C THR A 83 24.79 0.58 -16.39
N ASN A 84 25.13 -0.64 -15.99
CA ASN A 84 24.81 -1.21 -14.67
C ASN A 84 25.61 -0.59 -13.49
N ASP A 85 26.41 0.45 -13.74
CA ASP A 85 27.23 1.11 -12.72
C ASP A 85 26.61 2.46 -12.33
N SER A 86 25.60 2.43 -11.45
CA SER A 86 24.87 3.63 -11.02
C SER A 86 25.68 4.55 -10.09
N ASN A 87 26.77 4.06 -9.49
CA ASN A 87 27.55 4.76 -8.46
C ASN A 87 28.95 5.20 -8.95
N GLY A 88 29.39 4.77 -10.13
CA GLY A 88 30.67 5.13 -10.73
C GLY A 88 30.58 6.32 -11.69
N ALA A 89 31.71 6.96 -11.98
CA ALA A 89 31.85 8.09 -12.92
C ALA A 89 31.65 7.70 -14.41
N ASN A 90 31.11 6.51 -14.68
CA ASN A 90 30.94 5.95 -16.02
C ASN A 90 29.49 5.54 -16.30
N PHE A 91 28.54 6.03 -15.50
CA PHE A 91 27.13 5.87 -15.78
C PHE A 91 26.77 6.62 -17.06
N ARG A 92 26.21 5.91 -18.03
CA ARG A 92 25.79 6.48 -19.32
C ARG A 92 24.56 5.75 -19.81
N CYS A 93 23.66 6.47 -20.46
CA CYS A 93 22.47 5.94 -21.10
C CYS A 93 22.53 6.20 -22.60
N LEU A 94 21.95 5.31 -23.40
CA LEU A 94 21.89 5.51 -24.85
C LEU A 94 20.82 6.53 -25.24
N THR A 95 19.75 6.65 -24.44
CA THR A 95 18.69 7.64 -24.65
C THR A 95 18.45 8.48 -23.39
N GLY A 96 18.09 9.75 -23.59
CA GLY A 96 17.79 10.69 -22.52
C GLY A 96 18.94 11.05 -21.58
N ASP A 97 20.18 10.65 -21.87
CA ASP A 97 21.33 10.83 -20.96
C ASP A 97 21.54 12.31 -20.59
N CYS A 98 21.91 12.59 -19.34
CA CYS A 98 22.17 13.96 -18.86
C CYS A 98 23.65 14.31 -18.75
N GLY A 99 24.55 13.42 -19.16
CA GLY A 99 25.98 13.70 -19.34
C GLY A 99 26.78 13.93 -18.06
N THR A 100 26.24 13.58 -16.89
CA THR A 100 26.93 13.74 -15.60
C THR A 100 27.91 12.61 -15.29
N GLY A 101 27.77 11.48 -15.97
CA GLY A 101 28.53 10.28 -15.64
C GLY A 101 28.03 9.54 -14.40
N THR A 102 26.89 9.96 -13.82
CA THR A 102 26.26 9.35 -12.63
C THR A 102 24.73 9.27 -12.80
N ALA A 103 24.04 8.52 -11.92
CA ALA A 103 22.58 8.46 -11.94
C ALA A 103 21.92 9.83 -11.65
N GLU A 104 22.53 10.67 -10.82
CA GLU A 104 22.05 12.02 -10.52
C GLU A 104 22.38 13.01 -11.65
N CYS A 105 21.40 13.76 -12.15
CA CYS A 105 21.61 14.72 -13.23
C CYS A 105 22.09 16.09 -12.76
N SER A 106 22.01 16.41 -11.46
CA SER A 106 22.64 17.60 -10.86
C SER A 106 22.35 18.90 -11.62
N GLY A 107 21.09 19.10 -12.03
CA GLY A 107 20.64 20.28 -12.80
C GLY A 107 21.06 20.29 -14.27
N LYS A 108 21.67 19.22 -14.80
CA LYS A 108 21.90 19.04 -16.24
C LYS A 108 20.64 18.57 -16.94
N ASN A 109 20.45 19.06 -18.16
CA ASN A 109 19.30 18.72 -18.98
C ASN A 109 19.57 17.47 -19.84
N ARG A 110 18.51 16.84 -20.34
CA ARG A 110 18.56 15.67 -21.24
C ARG A 110 19.30 15.92 -22.55
N THR A 111 19.95 14.87 -23.05
CA THR A 111 20.39 14.72 -24.43
C THR A 111 19.27 14.03 -25.23
N PRO A 112 18.66 14.71 -26.22
CA PRO A 112 17.64 14.12 -27.09
C PRO A 112 18.14 12.86 -27.85
N PRO A 113 17.28 11.87 -28.14
CA PRO A 113 15.83 11.91 -27.95
C PRO A 113 15.35 11.55 -26.55
N ALA A 114 14.31 12.25 -26.09
CA ALA A 114 13.61 11.93 -24.84
C ALA A 114 12.16 12.43 -24.87
N THR A 115 11.23 11.56 -24.50
CA THR A 115 9.84 11.95 -24.20
C THR A 115 9.81 12.66 -22.86
N LEU A 116 9.16 13.82 -22.76
CA LEU A 116 9.14 14.63 -21.54
C LEU A 116 7.74 14.71 -20.92
N ALA A 117 7.67 14.65 -19.59
CA ALA A 117 6.54 15.15 -18.81
C ALA A 117 6.92 16.53 -18.25
N GLU A 118 6.20 17.57 -18.66
CA GLU A 118 6.53 18.96 -18.33
C GLU A 118 5.50 19.54 -17.35
N PHE A 119 5.99 20.33 -16.39
CA PHE A 119 5.15 20.96 -15.36
C PHE A 119 5.56 22.42 -15.17
N GLN A 120 4.58 23.29 -15.02
CA GLN A 120 4.77 24.70 -14.77
C GLN A 120 3.69 25.22 -13.82
N ALA A 121 4.10 25.72 -12.66
CA ALA A 121 3.18 26.42 -11.75
C ALA A 121 2.77 27.79 -12.33
N ASP A 122 1.49 28.15 -12.15
CA ASP A 122 0.94 29.47 -12.47
C ASP A 122 1.48 30.51 -11.46
N PRO A 123 2.20 31.55 -11.91
CA PRO A 123 2.76 32.56 -11.02
C PRO A 123 1.70 33.52 -10.45
N THR A 124 0.49 33.53 -11.02
CA THR A 124 -0.60 34.45 -10.68
C THR A 124 -1.75 33.80 -9.93
N ALA A 125 -1.89 32.48 -10.01
CA ALA A 125 -2.90 31.70 -9.30
C ALA A 125 -2.24 30.67 -8.39
N SER A 126 -2.46 30.78 -7.08
CA SER A 126 -1.93 29.80 -6.14
C SER A 126 -2.45 28.39 -6.45
N PHE A 127 -1.53 27.43 -6.51
CA PHE A 127 -1.80 25.99 -6.63
C PHE A 127 -2.39 25.54 -7.97
N LYS A 128 -2.31 26.35 -9.03
CA LYS A 128 -2.65 25.93 -10.39
C LYS A 128 -1.38 25.55 -11.15
N ASP A 129 -1.31 24.30 -11.61
CA ASP A 129 -0.22 23.85 -12.46
C ASP A 129 -0.70 23.66 -13.89
N PHE A 130 0.18 23.89 -14.84
CA PHE A 130 0.07 23.47 -16.22
C PHE A 130 0.98 22.27 -16.43
N TYR A 131 0.49 21.26 -17.14
CA TYR A 131 1.28 20.09 -17.46
C TYR A 131 0.91 19.50 -18.80
N ASP A 132 1.89 18.86 -19.42
CA ASP A 132 1.78 18.21 -20.70
C ASP A 132 2.83 17.09 -20.86
N VAL A 133 2.67 16.29 -21.91
CA VAL A 133 3.72 15.41 -22.40
C VAL A 133 4.20 15.94 -23.75
N SER A 134 5.51 16.02 -23.91
CA SER A 134 6.16 16.70 -25.02
C SER A 134 7.12 15.79 -25.78
N LEU A 135 6.98 15.81 -27.11
CA LEU A 135 7.77 15.09 -28.11
C LEU A 135 8.67 16.05 -28.91
N VAL A 136 8.81 17.31 -28.45
CA VAL A 136 9.64 18.34 -29.11
C VAL A 136 11.10 17.88 -29.18
N ASP A 137 11.57 17.18 -28.15
CA ASP A 137 12.89 16.56 -28.08
C ASP A 137 12.91 15.13 -28.60
N GLY A 138 11.86 14.68 -29.30
CA GLY A 138 11.74 13.33 -29.82
C GLY A 138 11.10 12.39 -28.81
N PHE A 139 11.31 11.10 -29.04
CA PHE A 139 10.67 10.02 -28.30
C PHE A 139 11.68 8.93 -27.99
N ASN A 140 11.62 8.38 -26.78
CA ASN A 140 12.37 7.18 -26.43
C ASN A 140 11.46 6.14 -25.75
N VAL A 141 10.66 6.57 -24.77
CA VAL A 141 9.65 5.72 -24.11
C VAL A 141 8.26 6.35 -24.13
N PRO A 142 7.18 5.55 -24.13
CA PRO A 142 5.84 6.06 -23.92
C PRO A 142 5.67 6.64 -22.51
N ILE A 143 5.00 7.79 -22.38
CA ILE A 143 4.72 8.45 -21.10
C ILE A 143 3.26 8.86 -21.02
N LEU A 144 2.65 8.67 -19.84
CA LEU A 144 1.33 9.19 -19.49
C LEU A 144 1.44 10.02 -18.21
N VAL A 145 0.82 11.19 -18.19
CA VAL A 145 0.66 12.02 -16.99
C VAL A 145 -0.83 12.09 -16.67
N ALA A 146 -1.17 11.66 -15.46
CA ALA A 146 -2.52 11.75 -14.91
C ALA A 146 -2.51 12.58 -13.62
N SER A 147 -3.42 13.55 -13.54
CA SER A 147 -3.71 14.28 -12.32
C SER A 147 -4.60 13.44 -11.38
N LEU A 148 -4.09 13.06 -10.21
CA LEU A 148 -4.85 12.47 -9.11
C LEU A 148 -5.48 13.60 -8.28
N GLY A 149 -6.69 13.99 -8.68
CA GLY A 149 -7.47 15.01 -7.98
C GLY A 149 -7.44 16.38 -8.62
N GLY A 150 -7.64 17.40 -7.79
CA GLY A 150 -7.65 18.81 -8.15
C GLY A 150 -8.92 19.35 -8.82
N GLY A 151 -9.06 20.68 -8.80
CA GLY A 151 -10.14 21.42 -9.44
C GLY A 151 -9.72 22.04 -10.77
N GLY A 152 -10.64 22.12 -11.75
CA GLY A 152 -10.36 22.70 -13.07
C GLY A 152 -10.33 21.66 -14.20
N ASN A 153 -9.55 21.91 -15.25
CA ASN A 153 -9.38 21.02 -16.41
C ASN A 153 -8.27 19.99 -16.14
N CYS A 154 -8.47 19.20 -15.10
CA CYS A 154 -7.56 18.13 -14.66
C CYS A 154 -7.79 16.88 -15.53
N GLY A 155 -7.03 16.76 -16.62
CA GLY A 155 -7.13 15.65 -17.56
C GLY A 155 -5.88 14.77 -17.61
N THR A 156 -5.95 13.76 -18.46
CA THR A 156 -4.81 12.90 -18.74
C THR A 156 -4.17 13.35 -20.05
N THR A 157 -2.85 13.47 -20.06
CA THR A 157 -2.04 13.81 -21.23
C THR A 157 -0.95 12.77 -21.42
N GLY A 158 -0.49 12.55 -22.64
CA GLY A 158 0.51 11.54 -22.87
C GLY A 158 0.65 11.08 -24.30
N CYS A 159 1.63 10.20 -24.45
CA CYS A 159 1.95 9.47 -25.65
C CYS A 159 2.08 7.98 -25.28
N PRO A 160 0.97 7.23 -25.19
CA PRO A 160 1.00 5.81 -24.82
C PRO A 160 1.41 4.89 -25.97
N ALA A 161 1.36 5.37 -27.22
CA ALA A 161 1.80 4.63 -28.38
C ALA A 161 3.33 4.50 -28.42
N ASP A 162 3.83 3.38 -28.96
CA ASP A 162 5.25 3.20 -29.21
C ASP A 162 5.66 3.83 -30.55
N LEU A 163 6.12 5.08 -30.49
CA LEU A 163 6.59 5.81 -31.69
C LEU A 163 7.88 5.22 -32.26
N ASN A 164 8.63 4.38 -31.54
CA ASN A 164 9.83 3.76 -32.08
C ASN A 164 9.48 2.80 -33.23
N ALA A 165 8.33 2.12 -33.15
CA ALA A 165 7.84 1.22 -34.18
C ALA A 165 7.53 1.95 -35.50
N ASP A 166 6.91 3.13 -35.41
CA ASP A 166 6.45 3.95 -36.55
C ASP A 166 7.39 5.12 -36.88
N CYS A 167 8.58 5.16 -36.27
CA CYS A 167 9.53 6.26 -36.45
C CYS A 167 9.99 6.38 -37.92
N PRO A 168 9.95 7.57 -38.55
CA PRO A 168 10.50 7.78 -39.89
C PRO A 168 11.98 7.40 -39.96
N SER A 169 12.41 6.78 -41.07
CA SER A 169 13.75 6.21 -41.22
C SER A 169 14.90 7.17 -40.90
N GLU A 170 14.75 8.42 -41.31
CA GLU A 170 15.68 9.53 -41.14
C GLU A 170 15.75 10.05 -39.70
N LEU A 171 14.76 9.73 -38.88
CA LEU A 171 14.70 10.09 -37.46
C LEU A 171 15.09 8.94 -36.53
N LYS A 172 15.20 7.70 -37.04
CA LYS A 172 15.55 6.54 -36.22
C LYS A 172 16.94 6.67 -35.59
N MET A 173 16.99 6.42 -34.29
CA MET A 173 18.24 6.18 -33.56
C MET A 173 18.34 4.69 -33.31
N THR A 174 19.32 4.02 -33.94
CA THR A 174 19.52 2.58 -33.83
C THR A 174 20.71 2.23 -32.93
N GLY A 175 20.59 1.13 -32.20
CA GLY A 175 21.70 0.53 -31.47
C GLY A 175 22.57 -0.36 -32.36
N ASP A 176 23.60 -0.96 -31.74
CA ASP A 176 24.58 -1.79 -32.45
C ASP A 176 23.96 -3.07 -33.03
N GLY A 177 22.87 -3.56 -32.44
CA GLY A 177 22.11 -4.73 -32.91
C GLY A 177 21.06 -4.41 -33.98
N GLY A 178 20.91 -3.15 -34.38
CA GLY A 178 19.93 -2.68 -35.36
C GLY A 178 18.53 -2.43 -34.79
N GLU A 179 18.32 -2.61 -33.49
CA GLU A 179 17.12 -2.19 -32.78
C GLU A 179 16.97 -0.67 -32.79
N VAL A 180 15.72 -0.18 -32.83
CA VAL A 180 15.43 1.26 -32.72
C VAL A 180 15.34 1.61 -31.24
N LEU A 181 16.31 2.40 -30.76
CA LEU A 181 16.41 2.85 -29.37
C LEU A 181 15.56 4.08 -29.09
N GLY A 182 15.30 4.90 -30.11
CA GLY A 182 14.56 6.15 -29.99
C GLY A 182 14.22 6.76 -31.34
N CYS A 183 13.29 7.71 -31.34
CA CYS A 183 12.93 8.53 -32.49
C CYS A 183 13.35 9.98 -32.25
N ARG A 184 14.32 10.47 -33.02
CA ARG A 184 14.82 11.85 -32.92
C ARG A 184 13.78 12.86 -33.40
N SER A 185 13.82 14.07 -32.85
CA SER A 185 13.01 15.17 -33.40
C SER A 185 13.62 15.70 -34.70
N PRO A 186 12.82 16.22 -35.64
CA PRO A 186 13.33 16.82 -36.87
C PRO A 186 14.29 17.99 -36.60
N CYS A 187 14.10 18.74 -35.51
CA CYS A 187 15.04 19.79 -35.12
C CYS A 187 16.43 19.21 -34.82
N SER A 188 16.51 18.12 -34.05
CA SER A 188 17.79 17.49 -33.69
C SER A 188 18.54 16.88 -34.88
N VAL A 189 17.82 16.46 -35.92
CA VAL A 189 18.41 15.84 -37.13
C VAL A 189 18.78 16.89 -38.18
N PHE A 190 17.88 17.83 -38.47
CA PHE A 190 18.05 18.76 -39.60
C PHE A 190 18.56 20.14 -39.20
N GLY A 191 18.39 20.55 -37.94
CA GLY A 191 18.85 21.85 -37.43
C GLY A 191 18.22 23.09 -38.11
N LYS A 192 17.17 22.91 -38.92
CA LYS A 192 16.54 24.02 -39.63
C LYS A 192 15.63 24.82 -38.72
N ALA A 193 15.61 26.14 -38.93
CA ALA A 193 14.81 27.07 -38.13
C ALA A 193 13.31 26.74 -38.13
N GLU A 194 12.78 26.21 -39.23
CA GLU A 194 11.39 25.76 -39.37
C GLU A 194 11.04 24.54 -38.49
N TYR A 195 12.00 23.66 -38.21
CA TYR A 195 11.80 22.50 -37.32
C TYR A 195 12.11 22.83 -35.87
N CYS A 196 13.03 23.75 -35.63
CA CYS A 196 13.45 24.18 -34.28
C CYS A 196 12.66 25.38 -33.75
N CYS A 197 11.73 25.94 -34.54
CA CYS A 197 10.92 27.11 -34.22
C CYS A 197 11.75 28.28 -33.65
N ASN A 198 12.82 28.66 -34.35
CA ASN A 198 13.70 29.75 -33.92
C ASN A 198 13.91 30.79 -35.04
N GLY A 199 14.54 31.92 -34.70
CA GLY A 199 14.75 33.02 -35.64
C GLY A 199 13.43 33.52 -36.23
N SER A 200 13.31 33.53 -37.57
CA SER A 200 12.07 33.92 -38.25
C SER A 200 10.85 33.03 -37.94
N TYR A 201 11.06 31.85 -37.34
CA TYR A 201 10.02 30.90 -36.95
C TYR A 201 9.76 30.91 -35.43
N SER A 202 10.22 31.93 -34.69
CA SER A 202 10.11 31.98 -33.22
C SER A 202 8.73 32.38 -32.67
N SER A 203 7.67 32.24 -33.47
CA SER A 203 6.30 32.58 -33.06
C SER A 203 5.29 31.54 -33.55
N PRO A 204 4.14 31.36 -32.88
CA PRO A 204 3.08 30.45 -33.33
C PRO A 204 2.54 30.80 -34.74
N ASP A 205 2.62 32.07 -35.13
CA ASP A 205 2.20 32.51 -36.47
C ASP A 205 3.17 32.08 -37.56
N ALA A 206 4.46 31.95 -37.23
CA ALA A 206 5.51 31.61 -38.18
C ALA A 206 5.90 30.13 -38.18
N CYS A 207 5.97 29.46 -37.02
CA CYS A 207 6.24 28.02 -36.96
C CYS A 207 4.92 27.23 -37.08
N LYS A 208 4.76 26.50 -38.18
CA LYS A 208 3.58 25.67 -38.43
C LYS A 208 3.91 24.18 -38.30
N PRO A 209 2.89 23.32 -38.11
CA PRO A 209 3.07 21.88 -38.19
C PRO A 209 3.77 21.48 -39.50
N ASN A 210 4.62 20.47 -39.42
CA ASN A 210 5.34 19.89 -40.54
C ASN A 210 5.02 18.39 -40.66
N ASN A 211 5.50 17.78 -41.74
CA ASN A 211 5.27 16.35 -42.03
C ASN A 211 5.70 15.41 -40.90
N TYR A 212 6.71 15.76 -40.10
CA TYR A 212 7.15 14.94 -38.96
C TYR A 212 6.30 15.18 -37.70
N SER A 213 6.01 16.43 -37.36
CA SER A 213 5.17 16.74 -36.20
C SER A 213 3.76 16.17 -36.37
N GLU A 214 3.22 16.17 -37.60
CA GLU A 214 1.93 15.53 -37.91
C GLU A 214 1.95 14.01 -37.68
N ILE A 215 3.06 13.32 -37.96
CA ILE A 215 3.21 11.89 -37.66
C ILE A 215 3.16 11.66 -36.15
N PHE A 216 3.91 12.47 -35.38
CA PHE A 216 3.95 12.35 -33.93
C PHE A 216 2.57 12.66 -33.31
N LYS A 217 1.91 13.73 -33.76
CA LYS A 217 0.57 14.11 -33.29
C LYS A 217 -0.48 13.06 -33.65
N LYS A 218 -0.38 12.43 -34.81
CA LYS A 218 -1.30 11.35 -35.20
C LYS A 218 -1.22 10.15 -34.26
N GLN A 219 -0.02 9.78 -33.84
CA GLN A 219 0.20 8.67 -32.91
C GLN A 219 -0.12 9.06 -31.45
N CYS A 220 0.16 10.31 -31.10
CA CYS A 220 -0.04 10.86 -29.76
C CYS A 220 -0.80 12.18 -29.79
N PRO A 221 -2.13 12.15 -30.00
CA PRO A 221 -2.95 13.37 -30.16
C PRO A 221 -2.99 14.26 -28.92
N GLN A 222 -2.73 13.68 -27.74
CA GLN A 222 -2.71 14.39 -26.47
C GLN A 222 -1.33 14.92 -26.07
N ALA A 223 -0.27 14.67 -26.86
CA ALA A 223 1.07 15.18 -26.59
C ALA A 223 1.43 16.36 -27.51
N TYR A 224 2.33 17.23 -27.04
CA TYR A 224 2.99 18.23 -27.86
C TYR A 224 3.90 17.57 -28.89
N SER A 225 3.69 17.86 -30.16
CA SER A 225 4.49 17.34 -31.26
C SER A 225 5.57 18.32 -31.78
N TYR A 226 5.45 19.61 -31.47
CA TYR A 226 6.41 20.67 -31.78
C TYR A 226 6.23 21.88 -30.84
N ALA A 227 7.16 22.84 -30.87
CA ALA A 227 7.27 23.89 -29.85
C ALA A 227 6.05 24.83 -29.71
N PHE A 228 5.22 24.97 -30.74
CA PHE A 228 4.01 25.81 -30.72
C PHE A 228 2.76 25.02 -31.10
N ASP A 229 2.73 23.73 -30.73
CA ASP A 229 1.54 22.89 -30.89
C ASP A 229 0.34 23.47 -30.12
N ASP A 230 -0.85 22.99 -30.47
CA ASP A 230 -2.09 23.55 -29.96
C ASP A 230 -2.27 23.33 -28.45
N ALA A 231 -3.04 24.22 -27.81
CA ALA A 231 -3.26 24.20 -26.36
C ALA A 231 -4.16 23.03 -25.88
N ALA A 232 -4.71 22.17 -26.76
CA ALA A 232 -5.53 21.04 -26.33
C ALA A 232 -4.71 19.93 -25.66
N SER A 233 -3.38 19.98 -25.78
CA SER A 233 -2.45 19.04 -25.13
C SER A 233 -1.96 19.52 -23.74
N THR A 234 -2.20 20.78 -23.38
CA THR A 234 -1.92 21.31 -22.03
C THR A 234 -3.14 21.18 -21.15
N PHE A 235 -2.97 20.54 -19.99
CA PHE A 235 -3.98 20.54 -18.95
C PHE A 235 -3.60 21.50 -17.85
N SER A 236 -4.61 22.04 -17.17
CA SER A 236 -4.41 22.92 -16.04
C SER A 236 -5.20 22.38 -14.86
N CYS A 237 -4.50 22.08 -13.77
CA CYS A 237 -5.13 21.47 -12.60
C CYS A 237 -4.77 22.23 -11.33
N ILE A 238 -5.73 22.37 -10.42
CA ILE A 238 -5.55 23.07 -9.15
C ILE A 238 -5.40 22.05 -8.04
N GLY A 239 -4.24 21.98 -7.37
CA GLY A 239 -4.03 21.15 -6.19
C GLY A 239 -4.04 19.64 -6.46
N SER A 240 -3.28 19.19 -7.46
CA SER A 240 -3.19 17.76 -7.82
C SER A 240 -1.92 17.08 -7.29
N VAL A 241 -2.00 15.77 -7.08
CA VAL A 241 -0.84 14.87 -7.15
C VAL A 241 -0.74 14.38 -8.59
N TYR A 242 0.45 14.10 -9.11
CA TYR A 242 0.60 13.61 -10.48
C TYR A 242 1.19 12.21 -10.47
N THR A 243 0.57 11.31 -11.22
CA THR A 243 1.21 10.05 -11.59
C THR A 243 1.79 10.17 -12.99
N ILE A 244 3.10 9.91 -13.10
CA ILE A 244 3.80 9.76 -14.37
C ILE A 244 4.05 8.28 -14.60
N THR A 245 3.35 7.69 -15.56
CA THR A 245 3.50 6.29 -15.95
C THR A 245 4.39 6.18 -17.17
N PHE A 246 5.50 5.46 -17.06
CA PHE A 246 6.34 5.07 -18.20
C PHE A 246 5.85 3.73 -18.77
N CYS A 247 5.77 3.63 -20.09
CA CYS A 247 5.19 2.50 -20.82
C CYS A 247 3.75 2.13 -20.37
N PRO A 248 2.79 3.08 -20.34
CA PRO A 248 1.37 2.80 -20.06
C PRO A 248 0.77 1.77 -21.03
N PRO A 249 -0.33 1.10 -20.65
CA PRO A 249 -1.04 0.19 -21.55
C PRO A 249 -1.59 0.93 -22.79
N PRO A 250 -1.67 0.28 -23.98
CA PRO A 250 -1.89 0.94 -25.28
C PRO A 250 -3.21 1.73 -25.47
N ASN A 251 -4.13 1.74 -24.50
CA ASN A 251 -5.43 2.42 -24.58
C ASN A 251 -5.67 3.44 -23.46
N ALA A 252 -4.66 3.79 -22.67
CA ALA A 252 -4.84 4.62 -21.48
C ALA A 252 -5.37 6.04 -21.76
N SER A 253 -5.13 6.60 -22.96
CA SER A 253 -5.49 7.99 -23.32
C SER A 253 -6.90 8.18 -23.91
N GLN A 254 -7.70 7.12 -24.11
CA GLN A 254 -9.05 7.26 -24.69
C GLN A 254 -10.21 7.43 -23.68
N VAL A 255 -9.94 7.49 -22.38
CA VAL A 255 -11.00 7.59 -21.36
C VAL A 255 -11.46 9.04 -21.19
N THR A 256 -12.26 9.51 -22.15
CA THR A 256 -13.14 10.67 -21.92
C THR A 256 -14.18 10.30 -20.86
N SER A 257 -14.45 11.25 -19.97
CA SER A 257 -15.41 11.18 -18.88
C SER A 257 -16.81 10.78 -19.39
N ASN A 258 -17.17 9.50 -19.24
CA ASN A 258 -18.51 8.94 -18.99
C ASN A 258 -18.37 7.40 -18.89
N LEU A 259 -18.46 6.83 -17.68
CA LEU A 259 -18.29 5.39 -17.42
C LEU A 259 -19.37 4.55 -18.14
N PRO A 260 -19.02 3.41 -18.76
CA PRO A 260 -18.77 2.17 -18.00
C PRO A 260 -17.66 1.24 -18.53
N GLY A 261 -17.00 0.51 -17.63
CA GLY A 261 -16.12 -0.65 -17.90
C GLY A 261 -14.72 -0.54 -17.27
N ASP A 262 -14.60 -0.99 -16.01
CA ASP A 262 -13.39 -1.30 -15.22
C ASP A 262 -12.10 -0.46 -15.42
N ALA A 263 -11.81 0.34 -14.38
CA ALA A 263 -10.51 0.80 -13.88
C ALA A 263 -10.59 2.27 -13.48
N ARG A 264 -11.17 2.53 -12.30
CA ARG A 264 -10.86 3.76 -11.56
C ARG A 264 -10.39 3.35 -10.18
N ASN A 265 -9.28 3.94 -9.75
CA ASN A 265 -8.76 3.88 -8.39
C ASN A 265 -9.33 5.04 -7.53
N VAL A 266 -10.28 5.83 -8.05
CA VAL A 266 -10.77 7.09 -7.46
C VAL A 266 -12.30 7.11 -7.29
N ILE A 267 -12.79 7.66 -6.18
CA ILE A 267 -14.18 8.06 -5.95
C ILE A 267 -14.23 9.57 -5.70
N ARG A 268 -14.94 10.31 -6.55
CA ARG A 268 -15.14 11.77 -6.45
C ARG A 268 -16.52 12.13 -5.86
N PRO A 269 -16.76 13.38 -5.46
CA PRO A 269 -18.10 13.82 -5.09
C PRO A 269 -19.08 13.59 -6.25
N GLY A 270 -20.16 12.86 -5.97
CA GLY A 270 -21.15 12.43 -6.98
C GLY A 270 -20.91 11.04 -7.58
N ASP A 271 -19.70 10.48 -7.45
CA ASP A 271 -19.44 9.09 -7.82
C ASP A 271 -20.07 8.12 -6.82
N ARG A 272 -20.42 6.92 -7.30
CA ARG A 272 -21.08 5.88 -6.51
C ARG A 272 -20.48 4.53 -6.87
N LEU A 273 -19.91 3.85 -5.89
CA LEU A 273 -19.53 2.45 -6.00
C LEU A 273 -20.74 1.61 -5.55
N ASN A 274 -21.42 0.98 -6.49
CA ASN A 274 -22.55 0.09 -6.25
C ASN A 274 -22.10 -1.36 -6.01
N SER A 275 -23.04 -2.24 -5.67
CA SER A 275 -22.80 -3.66 -5.37
C SER A 275 -22.12 -4.47 -6.49
N SER A 276 -22.24 -4.05 -7.74
CA SER A 276 -21.65 -4.73 -8.91
C SER A 276 -20.34 -4.12 -9.39
N SER A 277 -20.02 -2.90 -8.95
CA SER A 277 -18.81 -2.17 -9.36
C SER A 277 -17.65 -2.43 -8.40
N LYS A 278 -16.44 -2.35 -8.94
CA LYS A 278 -15.18 -2.49 -8.20
C LYS A 278 -14.30 -1.26 -8.43
N LEU A 279 -13.54 -0.90 -7.41
CA LEU A 279 -12.48 0.10 -7.49
C LEU A 279 -11.15 -0.66 -7.48
N VAL A 280 -10.31 -0.46 -8.48
CA VAL A 280 -9.05 -1.22 -8.63
C VAL A 280 -7.89 -0.25 -8.49
N SER A 281 -6.87 -0.61 -7.73
CA SER A 281 -5.66 0.18 -7.55
C SER A 281 -4.95 0.38 -8.89
N GLU A 282 -4.12 1.42 -9.02
CA GLU A 282 -3.60 1.85 -10.32
C GLU A 282 -2.85 0.73 -11.07
N GLY A 283 -1.93 0.05 -10.40
CA GLY A 283 -1.17 -1.12 -10.85
C GLY A 283 -1.96 -2.42 -10.86
N GLY A 284 -3.21 -2.43 -10.37
CA GLY A 284 -4.07 -3.60 -10.36
C GLY A 284 -3.81 -4.58 -9.24
N ASN A 285 -3.03 -4.21 -8.22
CA ASN A 285 -2.68 -5.11 -7.11
C ASN A 285 -3.83 -5.35 -6.14
N PHE A 286 -4.63 -4.32 -5.87
CA PHE A 286 -5.73 -4.36 -4.90
C PHE A 286 -7.05 -3.96 -5.53
N THR A 287 -8.13 -4.55 -5.01
CA THR A 287 -9.50 -4.25 -5.41
C THR A 287 -10.34 -3.97 -4.17
N LEU A 288 -11.10 -2.87 -4.18
CA LEU A 288 -12.15 -2.53 -3.22
C LEU A 288 -13.51 -2.81 -3.85
N GLY A 289 -14.42 -3.43 -3.09
CA GLY A 289 -15.79 -3.62 -3.51
C GLY A 289 -16.64 -4.38 -2.51
N PHE A 290 -17.86 -4.71 -2.93
CA PHE A 290 -18.80 -5.48 -2.12
C PHE A 290 -18.55 -6.98 -2.24
N PHE A 291 -18.67 -7.71 -1.13
CA PHE A 291 -18.62 -9.15 -1.11
C PHE A 291 -19.62 -9.71 -0.09
N THR A 292 -20.01 -10.97 -0.28
CA THR A 292 -20.94 -11.67 0.63
C THR A 292 -20.27 -12.91 1.17
N VAL A 293 -20.39 -13.13 2.48
CA VAL A 293 -19.89 -14.31 3.17
C VAL A 293 -20.93 -15.43 3.04
N PRO A 294 -20.65 -16.52 2.29
CA PRO A 294 -21.66 -17.53 1.98
C PRO A 294 -22.28 -18.22 3.20
N GLN A 295 -21.51 -18.34 4.29
CA GLN A 295 -21.93 -19.05 5.50
C GLN A 295 -23.00 -18.28 6.28
N THR A 296 -22.93 -16.95 6.26
CA THR A 296 -23.82 -16.08 7.03
C THR A 296 -24.82 -15.33 6.16
N ASN A 297 -24.61 -15.31 4.83
CA ASN A 297 -25.31 -14.44 3.87
C ASN A 297 -25.23 -12.95 4.23
N LEU A 298 -24.22 -12.55 5.00
CA LEU A 298 -23.96 -11.16 5.33
C LEU A 298 -22.96 -10.56 4.34
N SER A 299 -23.23 -9.33 3.92
CA SER A 299 -22.38 -8.62 2.97
C SER A 299 -21.61 -7.47 3.60
N TYR A 300 -20.47 -7.18 3.00
CA TYR A 300 -19.48 -6.24 3.49
C TYR A 300 -18.86 -5.48 2.32
N LEU A 301 -18.35 -4.30 2.62
CA LEU A 301 -17.42 -3.56 1.77
C LEU A 301 -16.00 -3.86 2.25
N GLY A 302 -15.07 -4.21 1.36
CA GLY A 302 -13.70 -4.47 1.75
C GLY A 302 -12.71 -4.45 0.60
N ILE A 303 -11.44 -4.62 0.94
CA ILE A 303 -10.30 -4.64 0.02
C ILE A 303 -9.73 -6.06 -0.03
N TRP A 304 -9.30 -6.51 -1.20
CA TRP A 304 -8.60 -7.78 -1.42
C TRP A 304 -7.52 -7.65 -2.48
N TYR A 305 -6.66 -8.65 -2.57
CA TYR A 305 -5.73 -8.80 -3.70
C TYR A 305 -6.50 -9.09 -4.97
N THR A 306 -6.29 -8.33 -6.04
CA THR A 306 -7.03 -8.53 -7.31
C THR A 306 -6.82 -9.94 -7.88
N SER A 307 -5.65 -10.53 -7.65
CA SER A 307 -5.31 -11.91 -8.08
C SER A 307 -5.95 -13.01 -7.21
N ASP A 308 -6.47 -12.68 -6.03
CA ASP A 308 -7.13 -13.62 -5.12
C ASP A 308 -8.31 -12.96 -4.38
N GLU A 309 -9.48 -13.09 -4.98
CA GLU A 309 -10.72 -12.56 -4.41
C GLU A 309 -11.15 -13.24 -3.10
N GLN A 310 -10.56 -14.36 -2.68
CA GLN A 310 -10.91 -14.98 -1.39
C GLN A 310 -10.23 -14.28 -0.22
N ARG A 311 -9.07 -13.64 -0.44
CA ARG A 311 -8.23 -13.07 0.61
C ARG A 311 -8.56 -11.59 0.85
N LYS A 312 -9.42 -11.33 1.83
CA LYS A 312 -9.81 -9.98 2.27
C LYS A 312 -8.76 -9.40 3.21
N VAL A 313 -8.22 -8.24 2.88
CA VAL A 313 -7.14 -7.56 3.62
C VAL A 313 -7.65 -6.40 4.47
N TRP A 314 -8.85 -5.90 4.18
CA TRP A 314 -9.51 -4.86 4.95
C TRP A 314 -11.04 -4.92 4.80
N VAL A 315 -11.79 -4.59 5.85
CA VAL A 315 -13.26 -4.54 5.84
C VAL A 315 -13.77 -3.23 6.45
N ALA A 316 -14.63 -2.51 5.75
CA ALA A 316 -15.13 -1.19 6.20
C ALA A 316 -16.19 -1.30 7.31
N ASN A 317 -16.96 -2.38 7.32
CA ASN A 317 -18.14 -2.55 8.17
C ASN A 317 -18.18 -3.90 8.93
N PRO A 318 -17.11 -4.29 9.65
CA PRO A 318 -17.02 -5.60 10.31
C PRO A 318 -18.13 -5.83 11.34
N ASP A 319 -18.45 -4.80 12.14
CA ASP A 319 -19.48 -4.86 13.20
C ASP A 319 -20.87 -4.42 12.74
N SER A 320 -21.02 -4.06 11.45
CA SER A 320 -22.26 -3.53 10.88
C SER A 320 -22.52 -4.18 9.51
N PRO A 321 -22.72 -5.51 9.47
CA PRO A 321 -22.94 -6.24 8.23
C PRO A 321 -24.21 -5.80 7.50
N ILE A 322 -24.19 -5.89 6.18
CA ILE A 322 -25.33 -5.58 5.31
C ILE A 322 -26.13 -6.87 5.12
N ALA A 323 -27.35 -6.92 5.66
CA ALA A 323 -28.20 -8.12 5.58
C ALA A 323 -28.78 -8.37 4.18
N VAL A 324 -29.00 -7.32 3.39
CA VAL A 324 -29.51 -7.40 2.02
C VAL A 324 -28.79 -6.36 1.18
N VAL A 325 -28.06 -6.82 0.16
CA VAL A 325 -27.46 -5.95 -0.85
C VAL A 325 -28.42 -5.87 -2.02
N ASP A 326 -28.89 -4.66 -2.30
CA ASP A 326 -29.77 -4.36 -3.42
C ASP A 326 -29.10 -3.39 -4.41
N SER A 327 -29.82 -3.04 -5.47
CA SER A 327 -29.36 -2.05 -6.47
C SER A 327 -29.13 -0.65 -5.90
N GLN A 328 -29.60 -0.38 -4.68
CA GLN A 328 -29.48 0.91 -3.99
C GLN A 328 -28.34 0.90 -2.95
N THR A 329 -27.65 -0.22 -2.79
CA THR A 329 -26.52 -0.36 -1.88
C THR A 329 -25.27 0.21 -2.52
N GLN A 330 -24.64 1.15 -1.82
CA GLN A 330 -23.54 1.94 -2.36
C GLN A 330 -22.57 2.45 -1.29
N LEU A 331 -21.33 2.62 -1.71
CA LEU A 331 -20.37 3.52 -1.10
C LEU A 331 -20.37 4.81 -1.93
N ALA A 332 -20.61 5.94 -1.27
CA ALA A 332 -20.58 7.25 -1.90
C ALA A 332 -20.12 8.30 -0.91
N MET A 333 -19.72 9.45 -1.45
CA MET A 333 -19.45 10.63 -0.63
C MET A 333 -20.74 11.40 -0.38
N ASP A 334 -20.95 11.87 0.84
CA ASP A 334 -22.08 12.74 1.19
C ASP A 334 -21.80 14.22 0.89
N GLU A 335 -22.78 15.08 1.15
CA GLU A 335 -22.67 16.54 0.92
C GLU A 335 -21.57 17.21 1.77
N THR A 336 -21.09 16.54 2.82
CA THR A 336 -20.04 17.04 3.72
C THR A 336 -18.65 16.54 3.36
N GLY A 337 -18.53 15.65 2.36
CA GLY A 337 -17.25 15.07 1.94
C GLY A 337 -16.89 13.76 2.64
N ASN A 338 -17.78 13.22 3.47
CA ASN A 338 -17.56 11.96 4.19
C ASN A 338 -17.93 10.75 3.35
N LEU A 339 -17.17 9.66 3.48
CA LEU A 339 -17.51 8.39 2.83
C LEU A 339 -18.56 7.65 3.65
N ILE A 340 -19.72 7.41 3.03
CA ILE A 340 -20.85 6.73 3.66
C ILE A 340 -21.19 5.46 2.89
N LEU A 341 -21.32 4.38 3.65
CA LEU A 341 -21.94 3.16 3.22
C LEU A 341 -23.45 3.26 3.50
N SER A 342 -24.26 3.11 2.45
CA SER A 342 -25.71 3.29 2.53
C SER A 342 -26.47 2.28 1.66
N SER A 343 -27.74 2.06 1.98
CA SER A 343 -28.69 1.35 1.15
C SER A 343 -29.98 2.16 1.07
N GLY A 344 -30.31 2.63 -0.13
CA GLY A 344 -31.46 3.52 -0.36
C GLY A 344 -31.32 4.84 0.41
N ARG A 345 -32.27 5.13 1.31
CA ARG A 345 -32.23 6.32 2.18
C ARG A 345 -31.60 6.06 3.55
N ASN A 346 -31.22 4.82 3.83
CA ASN A 346 -30.68 4.44 5.13
C ASN A 346 -29.15 4.48 5.09
N SER A 347 -28.55 5.31 5.95
CA SER A 347 -27.11 5.24 6.23
C SER A 347 -26.85 3.99 7.06
N ILE A 348 -25.93 3.15 6.60
CA ILE A 348 -25.50 1.93 7.30
C ILE A 348 -24.35 2.28 8.24
N ARG A 349 -23.32 2.97 7.70
CA ARG A 349 -22.14 3.36 8.46
C ARG A 349 -21.41 4.51 7.77
N ASN A 350 -20.87 5.42 8.58
CA ASN A 350 -19.80 6.29 8.12
C ASN A 350 -18.50 5.47 8.07
N VAL A 351 -17.90 5.37 6.89
CA VAL A 351 -16.63 4.68 6.70
C VAL A 351 -15.51 5.51 7.32
N THR A 352 -15.56 6.82 7.10
CA THR A 352 -14.65 7.79 7.71
C THR A 352 -15.21 8.29 9.04
N ASP A 353 -14.37 8.39 10.06
CA ASP A 353 -14.73 8.83 11.42
C ASP A 353 -14.50 10.32 11.67
N GLN A 354 -13.94 11.04 10.70
CA GLN A 354 -13.65 12.47 10.77
C GLN A 354 -14.84 13.33 10.32
N VAL A 355 -14.96 14.53 10.89
CA VAL A 355 -15.90 15.56 10.41
C VAL A 355 -15.22 16.37 9.31
N VAL A 356 -15.45 15.98 8.07
CA VAL A 356 -15.03 16.78 6.91
C VAL A 356 -15.97 17.98 6.77
N THR A 357 -15.41 19.18 6.65
CA THR A 357 -16.17 20.44 6.52
C THR A 357 -15.96 21.12 5.17
N ASN A 358 -15.35 20.44 4.20
CA ASN A 358 -15.14 20.96 2.84
C ASN A 358 -15.64 19.98 1.78
N ASN A 359 -16.04 20.52 0.64
CA ASN A 359 -16.61 19.79 -0.49
C ASN A 359 -15.56 19.38 -1.54
N ASN A 360 -14.28 19.59 -1.23
CA ASN A 360 -13.15 19.27 -2.09
C ASN A 360 -12.45 18.01 -1.57
N THR A 361 -13.18 16.91 -1.48
CA THR A 361 -12.62 15.63 -1.04
C THR A 361 -12.74 14.58 -2.12
N LEU A 362 -11.79 13.66 -2.16
CA LEU A 362 -11.85 12.48 -3.01
C LEU A 362 -11.23 11.28 -2.29
N ALA A 363 -11.64 10.08 -2.67
CA ALA A 363 -11.11 8.84 -2.12
C ALA A 363 -10.28 8.08 -3.15
N LEU A 364 -9.15 7.50 -2.74
CA LEU A 364 -8.22 6.76 -3.61
C LEU A 364 -7.88 5.40 -3.03
N LEU A 365 -7.83 4.37 -3.88
CA LEU A 365 -7.20 3.09 -3.56
C LEU A 365 -5.79 3.02 -4.16
N LEU A 366 -4.78 3.00 -3.30
CA LEU A 366 -3.37 2.97 -3.68
C LEU A 366 -2.89 1.53 -3.97
N ASP A 367 -1.79 1.38 -4.71
CA ASP A 367 -1.17 0.07 -4.98
C ASP A 367 -0.53 -0.60 -3.76
N SER A 368 -0.42 0.14 -2.66
CA SER A 368 -0.12 -0.42 -1.34
C SER A 368 -1.32 -1.13 -0.70
N GLY A 369 -2.53 -0.95 -1.25
CA GLY A 369 -3.79 -1.41 -0.66
C GLY A 369 -4.40 -0.42 0.34
N ASN A 370 -3.74 0.72 0.59
CA ASN A 370 -4.28 1.77 1.45
C ASN A 370 -5.41 2.52 0.71
N PHE A 371 -6.59 2.59 1.33
CA PHE A 371 -7.72 3.36 0.85
C PHE A 371 -7.80 4.66 1.64
N ILE A 372 -7.60 5.78 0.96
CA ILE A 372 -7.46 7.09 1.60
C ILE A 372 -8.62 8.02 1.21
N LEU A 373 -9.02 8.89 2.13
CA LEU A 373 -9.81 10.09 1.86
C LEU A 373 -8.87 11.30 1.98
N MET A 374 -8.87 12.17 0.98
CA MET A 374 -7.97 13.32 0.93
C MET A 374 -8.71 14.62 0.62
N ASP A 375 -8.19 15.72 1.16
CA ASP A 375 -8.61 17.09 0.86
C ASP A 375 -7.93 17.56 -0.44
N SER A 376 -8.66 17.52 -1.55
CA SER A 376 -8.21 17.99 -2.85
C SER A 376 -8.17 19.52 -2.99
N GLY A 377 -8.64 20.28 -1.99
CA GLY A 377 -8.59 21.74 -1.95
C GLY A 377 -7.41 22.29 -1.13
N SER A 378 -6.94 21.53 -0.13
CA SER A 378 -5.90 21.95 0.81
C SER A 378 -4.67 21.05 0.75
N ARG A 379 -3.87 21.18 -0.31
CA ARG A 379 -2.57 20.50 -0.46
C ARG A 379 -2.62 18.97 -0.33
N ASN A 380 -3.73 18.33 -0.72
CA ASN A 380 -3.86 16.87 -0.77
C ASN A 380 -3.56 16.18 0.57
N ARG A 381 -3.91 16.86 1.67
CA ARG A 381 -3.82 16.30 3.01
C ARG A 381 -4.69 15.06 3.09
N THR A 382 -4.09 13.92 3.45
CA THR A 382 -4.85 12.73 3.86
C THR A 382 -5.67 13.09 5.10
N ILE A 383 -6.99 13.02 4.96
CA ILE A 383 -7.94 13.27 6.03
C ILE A 383 -8.14 11.99 6.83
N TRP A 384 -8.18 10.85 6.14
CA TRP A 384 -8.47 9.54 6.69
C TRP A 384 -7.82 8.47 5.82
N GLN A 385 -7.41 7.35 6.41
CA GLN A 385 -6.83 6.22 5.66
C GLN A 385 -7.18 4.88 6.30
N SER A 386 -7.41 3.86 5.49
CA SER A 386 -7.79 2.53 5.96
C SER A 386 -6.71 1.86 6.81
N PHE A 387 -5.44 2.23 6.60
CA PHE A 387 -4.31 1.69 7.37
C PHE A 387 -4.34 2.08 8.86
N ASP A 388 -4.99 3.19 9.22
CA ASP A 388 -5.20 3.59 10.62
C ASP A 388 -6.38 2.83 11.26
N HIS A 389 -7.13 2.09 10.45
CA HIS A 389 -8.28 1.29 10.86
C HIS A 389 -8.13 -0.17 10.39
N PRO A 390 -7.06 -0.88 10.81
CA PRO A 390 -6.84 -2.24 10.37
C PRO A 390 -7.97 -3.16 10.84
N THR A 391 -8.33 -4.13 10.01
CA THR A 391 -9.25 -5.22 10.39
C THR A 391 -8.52 -6.55 10.33
N ASP A 392 -8.74 -7.41 11.31
CA ASP A 392 -8.41 -8.82 11.21
C ASP A 392 -9.41 -9.47 10.24
N THR A 393 -8.91 -10.27 9.30
CA THR A 393 -9.73 -10.88 8.26
C THR A 393 -10.85 -11.73 8.87
N LEU A 394 -12.08 -11.23 8.75
CA LEU A 394 -13.38 -11.89 8.89
C LEU A 394 -13.47 -12.96 9.99
N LEU A 395 -13.90 -12.55 11.18
CA LEU A 395 -14.95 -13.12 12.03
C LEU A 395 -15.03 -12.25 13.30
N PRO A 396 -16.16 -12.19 14.04
CA PRO A 396 -16.17 -11.74 15.42
C PRO A 396 -15.20 -12.61 16.25
N GLY A 397 -13.96 -12.17 16.41
CA GLY A 397 -12.89 -12.93 17.04
C GLY A 397 -12.93 -12.82 18.55
N SER A 398 -12.51 -13.86 19.26
CA SER A 398 -12.22 -13.75 20.70
C SER A 398 -10.95 -12.95 20.98
N PHE A 399 -10.18 -12.60 19.93
CA PHE A 399 -8.87 -11.97 20.04
C PHE A 399 -8.83 -10.58 19.42
N THR A 400 -7.93 -9.74 19.93
CA THR A 400 -7.60 -8.41 19.39
C THR A 400 -6.10 -8.22 19.41
N LEU A 401 -5.53 -7.56 18.41
CA LEU A 401 -4.11 -7.21 18.33
C LEU A 401 -3.93 -5.69 18.46
N SER A 402 -2.97 -5.25 19.26
CA SER A 402 -2.62 -3.83 19.45
C SER A 402 -1.11 -3.64 19.51
N LEU A 403 -0.64 -2.46 19.08
CA LEU A 403 0.71 -1.99 19.31
C LEU A 403 0.70 -1.04 20.51
N GLU A 404 1.40 -1.41 21.57
CA GLU A 404 1.39 -0.70 22.85
C GLU A 404 2.79 -0.26 23.26
N ARG A 405 2.85 0.86 23.98
CA ARG A 405 4.12 1.36 24.55
C ARG A 405 4.59 0.42 25.67
N ALA A 406 5.86 0.04 25.63
CA ALA A 406 6.49 -0.80 26.64
C ALA A 406 7.91 -0.31 26.93
N GLN A 407 8.15 0.13 28.17
CA GLN A 407 9.38 0.84 28.54
C GLN A 407 9.59 2.06 27.61
N ASP A 408 10.77 2.19 27.00
CA ASP A 408 11.12 3.26 26.06
C ASP A 408 10.83 2.90 24.58
N SER A 409 10.19 1.77 24.30
CA SER A 409 9.81 1.35 22.94
C SER A 409 8.33 0.90 22.85
N GLY A 410 8.01 0.02 21.90
CA GLY A 410 6.70 -0.57 21.71
C GLY A 410 6.74 -2.10 21.65
N GLN A 411 5.59 -2.73 21.86
CA GLN A 411 5.38 -4.17 21.74
C GLN A 411 4.00 -4.47 21.14
N LEU A 412 3.88 -5.60 20.45
CA LEU A 412 2.60 -6.13 20.01
C LEU A 412 1.94 -6.91 21.16
N VAL A 413 0.64 -6.73 21.34
CA VAL A 413 -0.16 -7.37 22.39
C VAL A 413 -1.38 -8.00 21.76
N ILE A 414 -1.54 -9.31 21.97
CA ILE A 414 -2.76 -10.03 21.66
C ILE A 414 -3.56 -10.15 22.96
N ARG A 415 -4.80 -9.66 22.96
CA ARG A 415 -5.75 -9.90 24.05
C ARG A 415 -6.78 -10.92 23.61
N ARG A 416 -7.20 -11.79 24.52
CA ARG A 416 -8.38 -12.64 24.39
C ARG A 416 -9.47 -12.11 25.30
N ARG A 417 -10.63 -11.75 24.76
CA ARG A 417 -11.76 -11.17 25.52
C ARG A 417 -11.33 -9.99 26.43
N GLY A 418 -10.41 -9.16 25.93
CA GLY A 418 -9.86 -8.01 26.67
C GLY A 418 -8.77 -8.35 27.70
N VAL A 419 -8.42 -9.62 27.90
CA VAL A 419 -7.34 -10.06 28.80
C VAL A 419 -6.09 -10.36 27.99
N ILE A 420 -4.91 -9.92 28.45
CA ILE A 420 -3.64 -10.18 27.75
C ILE A 420 -3.43 -11.69 27.61
N TYR A 421 -3.27 -12.13 26.37
CA TYR A 421 -3.07 -13.54 26.00
C TYR A 421 -1.63 -13.80 25.57
N TRP A 422 -1.05 -12.87 24.82
CA TRP A 422 0.33 -12.95 24.34
C TRP A 422 0.91 -11.54 24.13
N THR A 423 2.22 -11.40 24.33
CA THR A 423 2.99 -10.17 24.08
C THR A 423 4.25 -10.50 23.30
N SER A 424 4.63 -9.63 22.37
CA SER A 424 5.86 -9.78 21.59
C SER A 424 7.15 -9.52 22.37
N GLY A 425 7.02 -8.87 23.53
CA GLY A 425 8.11 -8.22 24.24
C GLY A 425 8.48 -6.88 23.59
N PRO A 426 9.15 -5.97 24.33
CA PRO A 426 9.58 -4.68 23.81
C PRO A 426 10.53 -4.83 22.62
N TRP A 427 10.37 -3.95 21.63
CA TRP A 427 11.27 -3.84 20.48
C TRP A 427 12.71 -3.56 20.94
N ASN A 428 13.66 -4.34 20.43
CA ASN A 428 15.07 -4.30 20.85
C ASN A 428 16.05 -3.86 19.73
N ASN A 429 15.56 -3.13 18.72
CA ASN A 429 16.28 -2.72 17.50
C ASN A 429 16.71 -3.86 16.57
N GLN A 430 16.50 -5.12 16.95
CA GLN A 430 16.71 -6.30 16.11
C GLN A 430 15.42 -7.03 15.79
N GLY A 431 14.30 -6.68 16.43
CA GLY A 431 13.00 -7.33 16.27
C GLY A 431 12.21 -7.35 17.57
N PHE A 432 11.12 -8.13 17.57
CA PHE A 432 10.42 -8.48 18.80
C PHE A 432 10.90 -9.83 19.35
N PRO A 433 11.29 -9.93 20.63
CA PRO A 433 11.84 -11.16 21.22
C PRO A 433 10.98 -12.41 21.02
N SER A 434 9.65 -12.29 21.15
CA SER A 434 8.72 -13.41 21.01
C SER A 434 8.20 -13.58 19.57
N LEU A 435 8.73 -12.83 18.61
CA LEU A 435 8.44 -12.96 17.17
C LEU A 435 9.74 -13.12 16.34
N PRO A 436 10.61 -14.08 16.67
CA PRO A 436 11.96 -14.15 16.10
C PRO A 436 11.99 -14.52 14.61
N LEU A 437 10.94 -15.17 14.09
CA LEU A 437 10.84 -15.56 12.68
C LEU A 437 10.70 -14.37 11.74
N LEU A 438 10.21 -13.23 12.25
CA LEU A 438 9.99 -12.02 11.47
C LEU A 438 11.30 -11.48 10.89
N ASN A 439 12.37 -11.47 11.68
CA ASN A 439 13.69 -10.97 11.30
C ASN A 439 14.72 -12.09 11.07
N ALA A 440 14.26 -13.32 10.88
CA ALA A 440 15.14 -14.44 10.63
C ALA A 440 15.77 -14.35 9.23
N SER A 441 17.06 -14.70 9.11
CA SER A 441 17.81 -14.61 7.84
C SER A 441 17.26 -15.48 6.70
N PHE A 442 16.42 -16.47 7.01
CA PHE A 442 15.75 -17.29 6.00
C PHE A 442 14.35 -16.77 5.62
N ASN A 443 13.85 -15.72 6.28
CA ASN A 443 12.64 -15.05 5.84
C ASN A 443 12.95 -14.34 4.52
N ARG A 444 12.32 -14.80 3.42
CA ARG A 444 12.57 -14.27 2.06
C ARG A 444 11.49 -13.33 1.58
N PHE A 445 10.53 -13.00 2.44
CA PHE A 445 9.30 -12.32 2.07
C PHE A 445 9.14 -10.95 2.72
N ILE A 446 9.70 -10.79 3.92
CA ILE A 446 9.69 -9.55 4.70
C ILE A 446 11.13 -9.11 4.92
N ASP A 447 11.41 -7.82 4.71
CA ASP A 447 12.69 -7.15 4.94
C ASP A 447 12.47 -5.79 5.62
N LYS A 448 13.55 -5.17 6.12
CA LYS A 448 13.56 -3.84 6.77
C LYS A 448 12.46 -3.61 7.81
N VAL A 449 12.26 -4.59 8.67
CA VAL A 449 11.31 -4.50 9.78
C VAL A 449 11.77 -3.44 10.77
N ASN A 450 10.90 -2.49 11.09
CA ASN A 450 11.23 -1.38 11.96
C ASN A 450 10.04 -0.97 12.85
N LEU A 451 10.37 -0.34 13.98
CA LEU A 451 9.42 0.34 14.84
C LEU A 451 9.74 1.84 14.82
N THR A 452 8.88 2.61 14.18
CA THR A 452 9.09 4.05 13.94
C THR A 452 8.16 4.86 14.83
N SER A 453 8.70 5.83 15.58
CA SER A 453 7.90 6.79 16.32
C SER A 453 7.76 8.08 15.52
N ALA A 454 6.53 8.57 15.36
CA ALA A 454 6.19 9.84 14.72
C ALA A 454 5.31 10.69 15.66
N ASP A 455 4.98 11.92 15.24
CA ASP A 455 4.21 12.87 16.07
C ASP A 455 2.77 12.39 16.36
N ASP A 456 2.24 11.52 15.52
CA ASP A 456 0.87 10.98 15.53
C ASP A 456 0.78 9.54 16.06
N GLY A 457 1.91 8.85 16.30
CA GLY A 457 1.87 7.48 16.82
C GLY A 457 3.19 6.72 16.76
N VAL A 458 3.14 5.45 17.18
CA VAL A 458 4.21 4.48 16.98
C VAL A 458 3.73 3.48 15.95
N TYR A 459 4.52 3.27 14.91
CA TYR A 459 4.18 2.44 13.76
C TYR A 459 5.15 1.27 13.65
N PHE A 460 4.61 0.08 13.51
CA PHE A 460 5.36 -1.11 13.15
C PHE A 460 5.28 -1.27 11.62
N THR A 461 6.42 -1.22 10.94
CA THR A 461 6.51 -1.22 9.48
C THR A 461 7.47 -2.29 8.98
N PHE A 462 7.23 -2.79 7.77
CA PHE A 462 8.13 -3.70 7.09
C PHE A 462 8.05 -3.49 5.58
N GLU A 463 9.10 -3.86 4.87
CA GLU A 463 9.14 -3.90 3.41
C GLU A 463 8.99 -5.34 2.91
N THR A 464 8.46 -5.51 1.70
CA THR A 464 8.35 -6.83 1.06
C THR A 464 9.46 -7.00 0.02
N LEU A 465 10.05 -8.19 -0.05
CA LEU A 465 11.10 -8.47 -1.04
C LEU A 465 10.51 -8.85 -2.41
N GLY A 466 10.99 -8.18 -3.47
CA GLY A 466 10.62 -8.47 -4.85
C GLY A 466 9.13 -8.22 -5.13
N SER A 467 8.45 -9.20 -5.74
CA SER A 467 7.00 -9.17 -6.02
C SER A 467 6.15 -9.87 -4.95
N SER A 468 6.69 -10.10 -3.75
CA SER A 468 5.95 -10.75 -2.65
C SER A 468 4.86 -9.85 -2.09
N LEU A 469 3.69 -10.41 -1.80
CA LEU A 469 2.54 -9.71 -1.22
C LEU A 469 2.36 -10.13 0.26
N SER A 470 3.38 -9.96 1.08
CA SER A 470 3.38 -10.42 2.49
C SER A 470 2.42 -9.60 3.35
N MET A 471 1.64 -10.25 4.20
CA MET A 471 0.69 -9.58 5.09
C MET A 471 0.59 -10.31 6.42
N LEU A 472 0.87 -9.60 7.51
CA LEU A 472 0.65 -10.10 8.85
C LEU A 472 -0.82 -9.91 9.25
N ALA A 473 -1.49 -10.99 9.64
CA ALA A 473 -2.85 -10.94 10.15
C ALA A 473 -2.98 -11.71 11.47
N LEU A 474 -3.90 -11.27 12.32
CA LEU A 474 -4.34 -12.05 13.48
C LEU A 474 -5.34 -13.10 13.00
N SER A 475 -5.07 -14.38 13.26
CA SER A 475 -5.97 -15.49 12.96
C SER A 475 -7.05 -15.61 14.04
N PRO A 476 -8.20 -16.24 13.73
CA PRO A 476 -9.25 -16.54 14.71
C PRO A 476 -8.78 -17.38 15.91
N GLU A 477 -7.69 -18.13 15.75
CA GLU A 477 -7.02 -18.93 16.78
C GLU A 477 -6.11 -18.08 17.71
N GLY A 478 -5.95 -16.79 17.42
CA GLY A 478 -5.13 -15.87 18.21
C GLY A 478 -3.66 -15.91 17.83
N GLN A 479 -3.35 -16.19 16.56
CA GLN A 479 -1.98 -16.25 16.04
C GLN A 479 -1.71 -15.14 15.03
N ILE A 480 -0.54 -14.50 15.10
CA ILE A 480 -0.05 -13.63 14.02
C ILE A 480 0.53 -14.51 12.93
N VAL A 481 -0.08 -14.45 11.75
CA VAL A 481 0.29 -15.26 10.58
C VAL A 481 0.63 -14.41 9.37
N ASP A 482 1.59 -14.85 8.57
CA ASP A 482 1.77 -14.33 7.21
C ASP A 482 0.82 -15.04 6.24
N VAL A 483 -0.27 -14.36 5.88
CA VAL A 483 -1.40 -14.93 5.13
C VAL A 483 -1.04 -15.24 3.68
N ALA A 484 -0.03 -14.58 3.12
CA ALA A 484 0.38 -14.79 1.74
C ALA A 484 1.32 -15.99 1.57
N ASN A 485 2.05 -16.36 2.63
CA ASN A 485 3.13 -17.34 2.56
C ASN A 485 2.84 -18.63 3.37
N SER A 486 1.59 -19.09 3.32
CA SER A 486 1.13 -20.32 4.00
C SER A 486 1.40 -20.34 5.52
N GLY A 487 1.42 -19.18 6.18
CA GLY A 487 1.62 -19.09 7.63
C GLY A 487 3.07 -19.36 8.07
N LEU A 488 4.08 -18.99 7.28
CA LEU A 488 5.48 -19.17 7.66
C LEU A 488 5.86 -18.44 8.95
N ILE A 489 5.23 -17.29 9.21
CA ILE A 489 5.30 -16.59 10.49
C ILE A 489 4.11 -17.08 11.30
N VAL A 490 4.33 -17.61 12.50
CA VAL A 490 3.28 -17.98 13.46
C VAL A 490 3.73 -17.53 14.85
N SER A 491 2.92 -16.70 15.50
CA SER A 491 3.09 -16.44 16.93
C SER A 491 1.75 -16.30 17.65
N PRO A 492 1.50 -16.99 18.78
CA PRO A 492 2.46 -17.83 19.52
C PRO A 492 2.93 -19.06 18.74
N TYR A 493 4.18 -19.49 18.99
CA TYR A 493 4.78 -20.67 18.35
C TYR A 493 4.03 -21.97 18.69
N GLN A 494 3.34 -21.97 19.83
CA GLN A 494 2.39 -23.02 20.18
C GLN A 494 0.99 -22.65 19.72
N GLU A 495 0.17 -23.65 19.44
CA GLU A 495 -1.22 -23.48 19.03
C GLU A 495 -2.09 -22.77 20.10
N PHE A 496 -1.72 -22.90 21.39
CA PHE A 496 -2.37 -22.21 22.51
C PHE A 496 -1.35 -21.72 23.55
N CYS A 497 -1.70 -20.67 24.30
CA CYS A 497 -1.00 -20.27 25.51
C CYS A 497 -1.65 -20.93 26.75
N TYR A 498 -0.89 -21.72 27.51
CA TYR A 498 -1.40 -22.47 28.66
C TYR A 498 -1.15 -21.78 30.01
N GLY A 499 -0.33 -20.71 30.00
CA GLY A 499 -0.10 -19.86 31.17
C GLY A 499 1.18 -20.16 31.94
N TYR A 500 1.96 -21.16 31.51
CA TYR A 500 3.27 -21.47 32.09
C TYR A 500 4.45 -21.16 31.16
N GLU A 501 4.19 -20.77 29.90
CA GLU A 501 5.20 -20.45 28.90
C GLU A 501 5.71 -19.01 29.02
N GLY A 502 6.70 -18.77 29.88
CA GLY A 502 7.30 -17.44 30.05
C GLY A 502 8.14 -16.94 28.86
N ASP A 503 8.82 -17.84 28.14
CA ASP A 503 9.89 -17.45 27.20
C ASP A 503 9.39 -17.12 25.78
N ASN A 504 8.14 -17.45 25.46
CA ASN A 504 7.58 -17.32 24.10
C ASN A 504 6.50 -16.24 23.99
N GLY A 505 6.39 -15.36 24.98
CA GLY A 505 5.46 -14.22 24.98
C GLY A 505 4.05 -14.53 25.48
N CYS A 506 3.70 -15.79 25.74
CA CYS A 506 2.41 -16.15 26.31
C CYS A 506 2.22 -15.54 27.71
N ALA A 507 1.03 -15.01 27.98
CA ALA A 507 0.72 -14.42 29.27
C ALA A 507 0.74 -15.49 30.38
N SER A 508 1.46 -15.24 31.46
CA SER A 508 1.49 -16.14 32.62
C SER A 508 0.15 -16.09 33.37
N SER A 509 -0.36 -17.26 33.77
CA SER A 509 -1.60 -17.36 34.54
C SER A 509 -1.53 -18.48 35.60
N ALA A 510 -2.39 -18.40 36.61
CA ALA A 510 -2.47 -19.43 37.63
C ALA A 510 -3.05 -20.71 37.02
N LEU A 511 -2.30 -21.81 37.09
CA LEU A 511 -2.75 -23.09 36.56
C LEU A 511 -3.87 -23.68 37.43
N PRO A 512 -4.88 -24.32 36.82
CA PRO A 512 -5.82 -25.16 37.54
C PRO A 512 -5.08 -26.24 38.34
N SER A 513 -5.61 -26.62 39.50
CA SER A 513 -4.98 -27.59 40.42
C SER A 513 -4.65 -28.96 39.80
N CYS A 514 -5.31 -29.31 38.69
CA CYS A 514 -5.14 -30.55 37.93
C CYS A 514 -4.28 -30.41 36.67
N ARG A 515 -3.62 -29.28 36.46
CA ARG A 515 -2.77 -28.99 35.31
C ARG A 515 -1.36 -28.62 35.77
N SER A 516 -0.38 -28.95 34.93
CA SER A 516 1.03 -28.65 35.13
C SER A 516 1.68 -28.31 33.79
N SER A 517 2.93 -27.83 33.83
CA SER A 517 3.76 -27.59 32.63
C SER A 517 4.04 -28.82 31.76
N ARG A 518 3.54 -30.00 32.15
CA ARG A 518 3.63 -31.25 31.37
C ARG A 518 2.35 -31.57 30.60
N ASN A 519 1.29 -30.79 30.78
CA ASN A 519 0.01 -30.99 30.11
C ASN A 519 -0.11 -30.06 28.92
N THR A 520 -0.49 -30.61 27.77
CA THR A 520 -0.85 -29.86 26.55
C THR A 520 -1.96 -30.61 25.83
N PHE A 521 -2.69 -29.91 24.95
CA PHE A 521 -3.56 -30.56 23.98
C PHE A 521 -2.79 -30.88 22.70
N GLN A 522 -3.12 -32.03 22.10
CA GLN A 522 -2.60 -32.46 20.81
C GLN A 522 -3.76 -32.61 19.83
N SER A 523 -3.63 -31.98 18.67
CA SER A 523 -4.57 -32.16 17.55
C SER A 523 -4.42 -33.57 16.96
N LYS A 524 -5.47 -34.39 17.05
CA LYS A 524 -5.50 -35.79 16.61
C LYS A 524 -6.77 -36.10 15.82
N SER A 525 -6.64 -36.87 14.75
CA SER A 525 -7.79 -37.47 14.04
C SER A 525 -8.25 -38.73 14.79
N GLY A 526 -9.54 -38.82 15.09
CA GLY A 526 -10.10 -39.90 15.89
C GLY A 526 -11.36 -39.52 16.65
N SER A 527 -11.84 -40.41 17.53
CA SER A 527 -13.07 -40.20 18.32
C SER A 527 -12.95 -40.75 19.76
N PHE A 528 -13.65 -40.10 20.68
CA PHE A 528 -13.82 -40.60 22.05
C PHE A 528 -14.90 -41.69 22.07
N PHE A 529 -14.60 -42.83 22.70
CA PHE A 529 -15.54 -43.95 22.76
C PHE A 529 -16.54 -43.80 23.93
N GLY A 530 -17.83 -44.03 23.67
CA GLY A 530 -18.88 -44.06 24.70
C GLY A 530 -19.45 -42.71 25.13
N ASP A 531 -19.35 -41.66 24.31
CA ASP A 531 -20.07 -40.38 24.47
C ASP A 531 -20.12 -39.59 23.16
N ASN A 532 -21.21 -38.84 22.96
CA ASN A 532 -21.29 -37.84 21.90
C ASN A 532 -20.61 -36.52 22.29
N GLY A 533 -20.17 -36.38 23.56
CA GLY A 533 -19.59 -35.16 24.09
C GLY A 533 -20.68 -34.17 24.51
N ASN A 534 -20.33 -33.27 25.42
CA ASN A 534 -21.21 -32.19 25.84
C ASN A 534 -21.11 -31.05 24.85
N TYR A 535 -22.21 -30.77 24.15
CA TYR A 535 -22.28 -29.72 23.15
C TYR A 535 -22.81 -28.42 23.77
N ASP A 536 -22.03 -27.36 23.62
CA ASP A 536 -22.42 -25.98 23.86
C ASP A 536 -22.77 -25.33 22.52
N GLU A 537 -24.07 -25.10 22.31
CA GLU A 537 -24.65 -24.54 21.09
C GLU A 537 -24.35 -23.05 20.90
N ASN A 538 -23.70 -22.39 21.87
CA ASN A 538 -23.41 -20.97 21.78
C ASN A 538 -22.39 -20.68 20.67
N SER A 539 -22.88 -20.13 19.56
CA SER A 539 -22.08 -19.75 18.38
C SER A 539 -21.04 -18.65 18.66
N ASN A 540 -21.14 -17.94 19.78
CA ASN A 540 -20.13 -16.96 20.19
C ASN A 540 -18.89 -17.60 20.83
N VAL A 541 -18.87 -18.93 21.02
CA VAL A 541 -17.74 -19.67 21.59
C VAL A 541 -16.78 -20.05 20.46
N SER A 542 -15.55 -19.53 20.51
CA SER A 542 -14.49 -19.87 19.57
C SER A 542 -13.70 -21.12 20.00
N LEU A 543 -12.80 -21.59 19.15
CA LEU A 543 -11.88 -22.68 19.46
C LEU A 543 -11.06 -22.41 20.74
N SER A 544 -10.56 -21.19 20.91
CA SER A 544 -9.79 -20.81 22.10
C SER A 544 -10.67 -20.76 23.36
N ASP A 545 -11.94 -20.34 23.23
CA ASP A 545 -12.90 -20.40 24.34
C ASP A 545 -13.23 -21.84 24.74
N CYS A 546 -13.31 -22.73 23.77
CA CYS A 546 -13.48 -24.16 24.01
C CYS A 546 -12.25 -24.79 24.68
N MET A 547 -11.06 -24.38 24.26
CA MET A 547 -9.80 -24.77 24.88
C MET A 547 -9.75 -24.35 26.34
N GLU A 548 -10.03 -23.09 26.68
CA GLU A 548 -9.99 -22.59 28.06
C GLU A 548 -11.02 -23.31 28.95
N LYS A 549 -12.24 -23.52 28.44
CA LYS A 549 -13.27 -24.31 29.14
C LYS A 549 -12.74 -25.69 29.52
N CYS A 550 -12.12 -26.40 28.57
CA CYS A 550 -11.55 -27.72 28.81
C CYS A 550 -10.27 -27.69 29.67
N TRP A 551 -9.47 -26.64 29.56
CA TRP A 551 -8.25 -26.49 30.35
C TRP A 551 -8.57 -26.33 31.84
N ASN A 552 -9.60 -25.53 32.16
CA ASN A 552 -10.06 -25.25 33.51
C ASN A 552 -10.94 -26.35 34.12
N ASP A 553 -11.59 -27.19 33.30
CA ASP A 553 -12.30 -28.37 33.79
C ASP A 553 -11.35 -29.58 33.94
N CYS A 554 -11.07 -29.95 35.20
CA CYS A 554 -10.22 -31.08 35.53
C CYS A 554 -10.73 -32.44 35.04
N ASN A 555 -12.01 -32.55 34.72
CA ASN A 555 -12.59 -33.76 34.14
C ASN A 555 -12.49 -33.80 32.62
N CYS A 556 -12.14 -32.69 31.96
CA CYS A 556 -12.05 -32.61 30.52
C CYS A 556 -10.78 -33.30 29.98
N ASN A 557 -10.97 -34.14 28.97
CA ASN A 557 -9.90 -34.90 28.30
C ASN A 557 -9.72 -34.49 26.83
N GLY A 558 -10.64 -33.69 26.30
CA GLY A 558 -10.48 -33.11 24.99
C GLY A 558 -11.68 -32.32 24.53
N PHE A 559 -11.51 -31.61 23.43
CA PHE A 559 -12.52 -30.74 22.86
C PHE A 559 -12.38 -30.61 21.33
N THR A 560 -13.41 -30.08 20.70
CA THR A 560 -13.39 -29.63 19.30
C THR A 560 -14.48 -28.59 19.09
N VAL A 561 -14.46 -27.92 17.95
CA VAL A 561 -15.52 -27.02 17.48
C VAL A 561 -16.37 -27.73 16.44
N SER A 562 -17.58 -27.22 16.19
CA SER A 562 -18.40 -27.75 15.11
C SER A 562 -17.79 -27.43 13.74
N SER A 563 -18.29 -28.06 12.67
CA SER A 563 -17.74 -27.93 11.31
C SER A 563 -17.76 -26.50 10.74
N ASN A 564 -18.55 -25.59 11.33
CA ASN A 564 -18.60 -24.18 10.95
C ASN A 564 -17.61 -23.30 11.76
N GLY A 565 -16.77 -23.89 12.62
CA GLY A 565 -15.77 -23.18 13.43
C GLY A 565 -16.33 -22.53 14.71
N THR A 566 -17.62 -22.72 15.01
CA THR A 566 -18.29 -22.12 16.18
C THR A 566 -18.93 -23.18 17.09
N GLY A 567 -19.21 -22.80 18.33
CA GLY A 567 -19.70 -23.72 19.35
C GLY A 567 -18.59 -24.64 19.88
N CYS A 568 -18.90 -25.43 20.90
CA CYS A 568 -17.86 -26.22 21.59
C CYS A 568 -18.40 -27.60 21.97
N ILE A 569 -17.68 -28.65 21.59
CA ILE A 569 -17.93 -30.01 22.06
C ILE A 569 -16.80 -30.38 23.01
N THR A 570 -17.12 -30.74 24.25
CA THR A 570 -16.14 -31.20 25.24
C THR A 570 -16.39 -32.64 25.65
N TRP A 571 -15.32 -33.39 25.86
CA TRP A 571 -15.38 -34.75 26.39
C TRP A 571 -14.83 -34.78 27.80
N THR A 572 -15.73 -35.06 28.75
CA THR A 572 -15.40 -35.17 30.17
C THR A 572 -15.39 -36.64 30.60
N GLN A 573 -14.68 -36.94 31.71
CA GLN A 573 -14.39 -38.29 32.24
C GLN A 573 -13.29 -39.03 31.44
N LYS A 574 -12.51 -39.91 32.09
CA LYS A 574 -11.35 -40.66 31.53
C LYS A 574 -11.76 -41.63 30.41
N LYS A 575 -12.25 -41.10 29.29
CA LYS A 575 -12.70 -41.84 28.13
C LYS A 575 -11.53 -42.11 27.20
N GLU A 576 -11.53 -43.30 26.61
CA GLU A 576 -10.48 -43.73 25.70
C GLU A 576 -10.66 -43.01 24.35
N PHE A 577 -9.60 -42.35 23.88
CA PHE A 577 -9.55 -41.76 22.55
C PHE A 577 -8.98 -42.78 21.56
N ARG A 578 -9.75 -43.12 20.52
CA ARG A 578 -9.30 -44.00 19.45
C ARG A 578 -8.80 -43.17 18.27
N LEU A 579 -7.54 -43.37 17.92
CA LEU A 579 -6.91 -42.76 16.77
C LEU A 579 -7.53 -43.33 15.49
N ASP A 580 -7.76 -42.44 14.54
CA ASP A 580 -8.06 -42.80 13.16
C ASP A 580 -6.79 -42.58 12.32
N GLU A 581 -6.12 -43.66 11.98
CA GLU A 581 -4.87 -43.65 11.22
C GLU A 581 -5.06 -43.19 9.77
N SER A 582 -6.30 -43.16 9.25
CA SER A 582 -6.58 -42.66 7.90
C SER A 582 -6.51 -41.13 7.81
N GLY A 583 -6.60 -40.42 8.94
CA GLY A 583 -6.62 -38.96 9.01
C GLY A 583 -7.89 -38.31 8.45
N GLN A 584 -8.90 -39.08 8.05
CA GLN A 584 -10.11 -38.57 7.39
C GLN A 584 -11.17 -38.06 8.37
N THR A 585 -11.10 -38.44 9.64
CA THR A 585 -12.01 -37.93 10.68
C THR A 585 -11.63 -36.52 11.15
N VAL A 586 -12.65 -35.74 11.54
CA VAL A 586 -12.50 -34.39 12.10
C VAL A 586 -11.52 -34.41 13.28
N LYS A 587 -10.52 -33.53 13.20
CA LYS A 587 -9.50 -33.37 14.24
C LYS A 587 -10.12 -32.93 15.57
N LYS A 588 -9.61 -33.49 16.65
CA LYS A 588 -9.98 -33.16 18.03
C LYS A 588 -8.72 -32.85 18.83
N TYR A 589 -8.85 -31.94 19.79
CA TYR A 589 -7.78 -31.60 20.71
C TYR A 589 -7.87 -32.52 21.92
N VAL A 590 -6.88 -33.39 22.09
CA VAL A 590 -6.87 -34.41 23.15
C VAL A 590 -5.76 -34.10 24.15
N LEU A 591 -6.08 -34.14 25.44
CA LEU A 591 -5.12 -33.90 26.51
C LEU A 591 -4.03 -34.97 26.46
N ALA A 592 -2.77 -34.54 26.31
CA ALA A 592 -1.63 -35.44 26.28
C ALA A 592 -1.44 -36.10 27.66
N ALA A 593 -1.24 -37.42 27.67
CA ALA A 593 -0.89 -38.15 28.87
C ALA A 593 0.47 -37.68 29.42
N GLU A 594 0.61 -37.56 30.74
CA GLU A 594 1.88 -37.22 31.36
C GLU A 594 2.98 -38.17 30.88
N LYS A 595 4.05 -37.64 30.28
CA LYS A 595 5.25 -38.45 30.05
C LYS A 595 5.80 -38.85 31.41
N SER A 596 5.76 -40.16 31.71
CA SER A 596 6.43 -40.73 32.87
C SER A 596 7.92 -40.35 32.83
N PRO A 597 8.55 -39.98 33.96
CA PRO A 597 9.99 -39.73 33.98
C PRO A 597 10.66 -41.03 33.55
N LYS A 598 11.34 -41.02 32.39
CA LYS A 598 12.16 -42.17 32.01
C LYS A 598 13.15 -42.42 33.15
N GLY A 599 13.02 -43.57 33.80
CA GLY A 599 13.89 -44.00 34.87
C GLY A 599 15.35 -43.85 34.44
N LYS A 600 16.19 -43.33 35.35
CA LYS A 600 17.64 -43.39 35.21
C LYS A 600 18.02 -44.84 34.92
N CYS A 601 18.59 -45.10 33.74
CA CYS A 601 19.32 -46.34 33.51
C CYS A 601 20.50 -46.35 34.47
N PHE A 602 20.45 -47.22 35.48
CA PHE A 602 21.63 -47.61 36.23
C PHE A 602 22.49 -48.47 35.30
N TYR A 603 23.68 -47.97 34.94
CA TYR A 603 24.73 -48.85 34.47
C TYR A 603 25.21 -49.66 35.68
N ASN A 604 24.93 -50.96 35.69
CA ASN A 604 25.66 -51.89 36.55
C ASN A 604 26.98 -52.24 35.87
N GLU A 605 28.08 -51.98 36.56
CA GLU A 605 29.40 -52.50 36.24
C GLU A 605 29.41 -54.02 36.37
N PHE A 606 29.90 -54.70 35.33
CA PHE A 606 30.62 -55.97 35.40
C PHE A 606 31.68 -56.00 34.30
#